data_AF-A0A8T4KWH9-F1
#
_entry.id   AF-A0A8T4KWH9-F1
#
_cell.length_a   1.000
_cell.length_b   1.000
_cell.length_c   1.000
_cell.angle_alpha   90.00
_cell.angle_beta   90.00
_cell.angle_gamma   90.00
#
_symmetry.space_group_name_H-M   'P 1'
#
loop_
_entity.id
_entity.type
_entity.pdbx_description
1 polymer ?
#
loop_
_entity_poly.entity_id
_entity_poly.type
_entity_poly.pdbx_seq_one_letter_code
_entity_poly.pdbx_strand_id
1 'polypeptide(L)'
;MEKQRKYALAFSAFIIIILIGSSLIVFLSADNTQQTPPTQPPSTQAPGTALQFESGEFDANIFEMLPYLVLAGQTSETIIGKIDAELASIQGVRGLQSSQYVGNPSQTLTYKAELALQPGSSPASVLLEITQSSKLLSDIQGAGLALLQLPAEIPVINQDLNVSKTYSPTQSVSQAFVSAAGLKGDSIKAVLSVSFTNEVPSNPQVFETSNPALQPSSHFARASAKILALEKTLLAEGSMSFENYLDSESLQQVLESQDFNVGVVQSQEIDRTLTASFAKPEQLDLNALQSALDSAGIPDLNSSSLEENFGEISISAFFNPSASLSSLEAGISKILQDFNVQGESVSFSRPSANFSLSLSLDSENSLQASKDLNSLLSGKGILLQETVQPVSIDLNEIFAEDLNATLLIDSQSIAAFASPGHNVGEEVEFLIGFSVLRGVIQPGAQALEQNS
;
A
#
# COMPACT_ATOMS: atom_id res chain seq x y z
N MET A 1 2.07 0.11 0.27
CA MET A 1 1.47 -0.56 -0.90
C MET A 1 2.46 -1.34 -1.78
N GLU A 2 3.57 -0.77 -2.25
CA GLU A 2 4.46 -1.47 -3.20
C GLU A 2 5.23 -2.67 -2.61
N LYS A 3 5.69 -2.59 -1.35
CA LYS A 3 6.28 -3.74 -0.63
C LYS A 3 5.26 -4.85 -0.35
N GLN A 4 4.01 -4.50 -0.07
CA GLN A 4 2.93 -5.44 0.26
C GLN A 4 2.44 -6.21 -0.97
N ARG A 5 2.35 -5.54 -2.12
CA ARG A 5 2.10 -6.18 -3.41
C ARG A 5 3.24 -7.14 -3.78
N LYS A 6 4.49 -6.81 -3.40
CA LYS A 6 5.66 -7.71 -3.54
C LYS A 6 5.58 -8.93 -2.62
N TYR A 7 5.09 -8.83 -1.39
CA TYR A 7 4.90 -10.00 -0.52
C TYR A 7 3.78 -10.93 -1.01
N ALA A 8 2.65 -10.38 -1.44
CA ALA A 8 1.57 -11.18 -2.04
C ALA A 8 2.02 -11.83 -3.37
N LEU A 9 2.72 -11.10 -4.25
CA LEU A 9 3.29 -11.67 -5.48
C LEU A 9 4.41 -12.69 -5.21
N ALA A 10 5.26 -12.46 -4.21
CA ALA A 10 6.33 -13.40 -3.83
C ALA A 10 5.74 -14.67 -3.22
N PHE A 11 4.74 -14.54 -2.34
CA PHE A 11 4.02 -15.68 -1.78
C PHE A 11 3.28 -16.47 -2.86
N SER A 12 2.55 -15.82 -3.77
CA SER A 12 1.93 -16.50 -4.92
C SER A 12 2.96 -17.18 -5.84
N ALA A 13 4.12 -16.55 -6.08
CA ALA A 13 5.23 -17.16 -6.84
C ALA A 13 5.86 -18.36 -6.10
N PHE A 14 5.97 -18.30 -4.77
CA PHE A 14 6.42 -19.40 -3.92
C PHE A 14 5.45 -20.59 -3.94
N ILE A 15 4.14 -20.33 -3.90
CA ILE A 15 3.11 -21.36 -4.07
C ILE A 15 3.23 -22.03 -5.45
N ILE A 16 3.44 -21.26 -6.52
CA ILE A 16 3.70 -21.81 -7.87
C ILE A 16 4.96 -22.69 -7.89
N ILE A 17 6.04 -22.30 -7.21
CA ILE A 17 7.28 -23.09 -7.10
C ILE A 17 7.06 -24.39 -6.29
N ILE A 18 6.21 -24.38 -5.26
CA ILE A 18 5.80 -25.60 -4.54
C ILE A 18 4.98 -26.52 -5.46
N LEU A 19 3.98 -25.97 -6.15
CA LEU A 19 3.08 -26.70 -7.06
C LEU A 19 3.82 -27.37 -8.23
N ILE A 20 4.79 -26.67 -8.86
CA ILE A 20 5.65 -27.22 -9.93
C ILE A 20 6.59 -28.31 -9.40
N GLY A 21 6.99 -28.23 -8.11
CA GLY A 21 7.77 -29.28 -7.46
C GLY A 21 6.96 -30.56 -7.21
N SER A 22 5.68 -30.44 -6.85
CA SER A 22 4.79 -31.58 -6.61
C SER A 22 4.31 -32.28 -7.88
N SER A 23 4.22 -31.57 -9.03
CA SER A 23 3.83 -32.20 -10.31
C SER A 23 4.95 -33.01 -10.97
N LEU A 24 6.22 -32.83 -10.55
CA LEU A 24 7.35 -33.66 -11.01
C LEU A 24 7.55 -34.96 -10.22
N ILE A 25 6.85 -35.15 -9.09
CA ILE A 25 7.02 -36.33 -8.21
C ILE A 25 6.21 -37.56 -8.68
N VAL A 26 5.41 -37.47 -9.74
CA VAL A 26 4.71 -38.64 -10.30
C VAL A 26 5.61 -39.54 -11.16
N PHE A 27 6.85 -39.14 -11.49
CA PHE A 27 7.73 -39.92 -12.38
C PHE A 27 9.07 -40.42 -11.81
N LEU A 28 9.41 -40.19 -10.53
CA LEU A 28 10.71 -40.59 -9.96
C LEU A 28 10.60 -41.29 -8.59
N SER A 29 9.68 -42.25 -8.47
CA SER A 29 9.72 -43.25 -7.40
C SER A 29 9.74 -44.65 -8.01
N ALA A 30 10.86 -44.98 -8.66
CA ALA A 30 11.26 -46.36 -8.94
C ALA A 30 12.50 -46.63 -8.09
N ASP A 31 12.29 -46.90 -6.80
CA ASP A 31 13.37 -47.37 -5.95
C ASP A 31 13.63 -48.85 -6.25
N ASN A 32 14.91 -49.13 -6.48
CA ASN A 32 15.41 -50.34 -7.09
C ASN A 32 15.63 -51.38 -5.99
N THR A 33 14.56 -52.05 -5.55
CA THR A 33 14.68 -53.27 -4.74
C THR A 33 13.88 -54.40 -5.39
N GLN A 34 14.62 -55.34 -5.98
CA GLN A 34 14.06 -56.62 -6.42
C GLN A 34 13.57 -57.41 -5.19
N GLN A 35 12.29 -57.27 -4.89
CA GLN A 35 11.51 -58.34 -4.27
C GLN A 35 10.45 -58.77 -5.28
N THR A 36 10.57 -59.99 -5.78
CA THR A 36 9.58 -60.63 -6.65
C THR A 36 8.24 -60.71 -5.92
N PRO A 37 7.17 -60.05 -6.42
CA PRO A 37 5.86 -60.16 -5.81
C PRO A 37 5.25 -61.54 -6.11
N PRO A 38 4.46 -62.13 -5.19
CA PRO A 38 3.64 -63.29 -5.53
C PRO A 38 2.64 -62.90 -6.63
N THR A 39 2.52 -63.75 -7.65
CA THR A 39 1.70 -63.53 -8.84
C THR A 39 0.22 -63.37 -8.48
N GLN A 40 -0.25 -62.13 -8.32
CA GLN A 40 -1.68 -61.82 -8.40
C GLN A 40 -2.11 -61.82 -9.87
N PRO A 41 -3.32 -62.33 -10.19
CA PRO A 41 -3.84 -62.25 -11.56
C PRO A 41 -3.93 -60.77 -11.99
N PRO A 42 -3.67 -60.47 -13.28
CA PRO A 42 -3.63 -59.09 -13.76
C PRO A 42 -4.97 -58.41 -13.53
N SER A 43 -4.94 -57.28 -12.82
CA SER A 43 -6.04 -56.31 -12.78
C SER A 43 -6.40 -55.96 -14.23
N THR A 44 -7.67 -56.13 -14.60
CA THR A 44 -8.23 -55.79 -15.91
C THR A 44 -8.62 -54.31 -16.04
N GLN A 45 -8.31 -53.46 -15.05
CA GLN A 45 -8.52 -52.03 -15.15
C GLN A 45 -7.20 -51.33 -15.52
N ALA A 46 -7.20 -50.66 -16.67
CA ALA A 46 -6.16 -49.69 -17.00
C ALA A 46 -6.04 -48.68 -15.84
N PRO A 47 -4.82 -48.29 -15.42
CA PRO A 47 -4.67 -47.23 -14.43
C PRO A 47 -5.37 -45.97 -14.95
N GLY A 48 -6.37 -45.49 -14.21
CA GLY A 48 -7.11 -44.29 -14.59
C GLY A 48 -6.17 -43.08 -14.60
N THR A 49 -6.24 -42.26 -15.64
CA THR A 49 -5.46 -41.01 -15.70
C THR A 49 -5.91 -40.07 -14.58
N ALA A 50 -4.99 -39.64 -13.72
CA ALA A 50 -5.26 -38.61 -12.74
C ALA A 50 -5.37 -37.25 -13.44
N LEU A 51 -6.45 -36.52 -13.19
CA LEU A 51 -6.67 -35.18 -13.72
C LEU A 51 -6.62 -34.17 -12.58
N GLN A 52 -5.87 -33.08 -12.76
CA GLN A 52 -5.76 -32.01 -11.78
C GLN A 52 -6.92 -31.01 -11.91
N PHE A 53 -7.47 -30.58 -10.79
CA PHE A 53 -8.50 -29.55 -10.71
C PHE A 53 -8.09 -28.51 -9.67
N GLU A 54 -8.51 -27.27 -9.90
CA GLU A 54 -8.25 -26.14 -9.01
C GLU A 54 -9.55 -25.41 -8.68
N SER A 55 -9.69 -24.91 -7.45
CA SER A 55 -10.82 -24.08 -7.07
C SER A 55 -10.62 -22.62 -7.45
N GLY A 56 -11.72 -21.86 -7.50
CA GLY A 56 -11.65 -20.42 -7.27
C GLY A 56 -11.27 -20.11 -5.82
N GLU A 57 -11.12 -18.83 -5.48
CA GLU A 57 -10.90 -18.43 -4.08
C GLU A 57 -12.14 -18.72 -3.22
N PHE A 58 -11.92 -19.27 -2.03
CA PHE A 58 -12.96 -19.49 -1.03
C PHE A 58 -12.51 -19.04 0.36
N ASP A 59 -13.47 -18.77 1.24
CA ASP A 59 -13.23 -18.40 2.63
C ASP A 59 -12.89 -19.64 3.48
N ALA A 60 -11.85 -19.52 4.30
CA ALA A 60 -11.45 -20.50 5.28
C ALA A 60 -10.98 -19.83 6.58
N ASN A 61 -10.98 -20.56 7.68
CA ASN A 61 -10.46 -20.07 8.96
C ASN A 61 -9.29 -20.94 9.42
N ILE A 62 -8.25 -20.32 9.97
CA ILE A 62 -7.15 -21.04 10.61
C ILE A 62 -7.66 -21.65 11.93
N PHE A 63 -7.86 -22.96 11.95
CA PHE A 63 -8.27 -23.69 13.15
C PHE A 63 -7.10 -23.84 14.12
N GLU A 64 -5.92 -24.16 13.61
CA GLU A 64 -4.70 -24.33 14.40
C GLU A 64 -3.45 -24.15 13.53
N MET A 65 -2.44 -23.45 14.05
CA MET A 65 -1.12 -23.40 13.42
C MET A 65 -0.32 -24.63 13.86
N LEU A 66 0.20 -25.38 12.90
CA LEU A 66 1.07 -26.50 13.17
C LEU A 66 2.50 -26.00 13.41
N PRO A 67 3.31 -26.70 14.23
CA PRO A 67 4.68 -26.29 14.57
C PRO A 67 5.66 -26.62 13.45
N TYR A 68 5.37 -26.18 12.22
CA TYR A 68 6.17 -26.42 11.04
C TYR A 68 6.29 -25.17 10.17
N LEU A 69 7.47 -24.99 9.59
CA LEU A 69 7.79 -23.94 8.63
C LEU A 69 8.32 -24.60 7.35
N VAL A 70 7.67 -24.37 6.23
CA VAL A 70 8.15 -24.81 4.91
C VAL A 70 8.97 -23.67 4.34
N LEU A 71 10.24 -23.94 4.04
CA LEU A 71 11.23 -22.96 3.61
C LEU A 71 11.65 -23.23 2.16
N ALA A 72 11.87 -22.17 1.39
CA ALA A 72 12.68 -22.22 0.19
C ALA A 72 13.67 -21.06 0.17
N GLY A 73 14.85 -21.29 -0.40
CA GLY A 73 15.87 -20.26 -0.57
C GLY A 73 16.82 -20.64 -1.70
N GLN A 74 17.48 -19.64 -2.26
CA GLN A 74 18.53 -19.83 -3.24
C GLN A 74 19.88 -20.10 -2.57
N THR A 75 20.71 -20.92 -3.19
CA THR A 75 22.04 -21.24 -2.65
C THR A 75 23.02 -21.63 -3.75
N SER A 76 24.31 -21.42 -3.49
CA SER A 76 25.42 -21.99 -4.26
C SER A 76 26.08 -23.16 -3.53
N GLU A 77 25.68 -23.46 -2.30
CA GLU A 77 26.20 -24.60 -1.56
C GLU A 77 25.61 -25.90 -2.14
N THR A 78 26.49 -26.81 -2.51
CA THR A 78 26.14 -28.07 -3.19
C THR A 78 25.98 -29.24 -2.22
N ILE A 79 26.40 -29.07 -0.97
CA ILE A 79 26.27 -30.08 0.08
C ILE A 79 25.08 -29.73 0.97
N ILE A 80 23.96 -30.43 0.75
CA ILE A 80 22.69 -30.19 1.45
C ILE A 80 22.85 -30.25 2.98
N GLY A 81 23.67 -31.18 3.47
CA GLY A 81 23.91 -31.37 4.89
C GLY A 81 24.56 -30.18 5.60
N LYS A 82 25.25 -29.28 4.89
CA LYS A 82 25.76 -28.04 5.50
C LYS A 82 24.66 -27.02 5.73
N ILE A 83 23.74 -26.89 4.78
CA ILE A 83 22.55 -26.04 4.92
C ILE A 83 21.68 -26.60 6.03
N ASP A 84 21.46 -27.91 6.05
CA ASP A 84 20.68 -28.57 7.11
C ASP A 84 21.30 -28.35 8.50
N ALA A 85 22.63 -28.44 8.63
CA ALA A 85 23.33 -28.19 9.88
C ALA A 85 23.24 -26.72 10.33
N GLU A 86 23.33 -25.76 9.40
CA GLU A 86 23.13 -24.33 9.69
C GLU A 86 21.71 -24.08 10.19
N LEU A 87 20.69 -24.54 9.45
CA LEU A 87 19.29 -24.36 9.82
C LEU A 87 18.94 -25.07 11.14
N ALA A 88 19.50 -26.26 11.39
CA ALA A 88 19.28 -26.97 12.66
C ALA A 88 19.88 -26.23 13.87
N SER A 89 20.86 -25.35 13.67
CA SER A 89 21.50 -24.57 14.73
C SER A 89 20.69 -23.34 15.14
N ILE A 90 19.67 -22.96 14.36
CA ILE A 90 18.84 -21.78 14.60
C ILE A 90 17.90 -22.01 15.79
N GLN A 91 17.84 -21.03 16.69
CA GLN A 91 16.97 -21.09 17.85
C GLN A 91 15.50 -21.22 17.43
N GLY A 92 14.80 -22.17 18.04
CA GLY A 92 13.41 -22.47 17.74
C GLY A 92 13.20 -23.53 16.66
N VAL A 93 14.24 -23.96 15.95
CA VAL A 93 14.21 -25.16 15.11
C VAL A 93 14.43 -26.40 15.97
N ARG A 94 13.57 -27.41 15.79
CA ARG A 94 13.68 -28.72 16.45
C ARG A 94 14.35 -29.75 15.53
N GLY A 95 14.10 -29.67 14.23
CA GLY A 95 14.70 -30.56 13.24
C GLY A 95 14.22 -30.25 11.83
N LEU A 96 14.89 -30.84 10.84
CA LEU A 96 14.55 -30.71 9.43
C LEU A 96 13.92 -32.00 8.90
N GLN A 97 12.96 -31.84 8.01
CA GLN A 97 12.26 -32.90 7.29
C GLN A 97 12.30 -32.58 5.80
N SER A 98 12.48 -33.62 4.99
CA SER A 98 12.30 -33.56 3.53
C SER A 98 13.15 -32.47 2.84
N SER A 99 14.41 -32.28 3.25
CA SER A 99 15.33 -31.35 2.59
C SER A 99 15.69 -31.85 1.18
N GLN A 100 15.60 -30.96 0.18
CA GLN A 100 15.92 -31.30 -1.21
C GLN A 100 16.37 -30.08 -2.00
N TYR A 101 17.09 -30.33 -3.09
CA TYR A 101 17.34 -29.34 -4.14
C TYR A 101 16.31 -29.44 -5.25
N VAL A 102 15.87 -28.29 -5.74
CA VAL A 102 15.06 -28.15 -6.95
C VAL A 102 15.82 -27.24 -7.92
N GLY A 103 16.09 -27.73 -9.14
CA GLY A 103 16.73 -26.93 -10.18
C GLY A 103 17.89 -27.63 -10.90
N ASN A 104 18.49 -26.93 -11.87
CA ASN A 104 19.62 -27.41 -12.66
C ASN A 104 20.94 -27.15 -11.90
N PRO A 105 21.80 -28.17 -11.68
CA PRO A 105 23.10 -28.03 -11.00
C PRO A 105 24.08 -27.03 -11.62
N SER A 106 23.80 -26.58 -12.85
CA SER A 106 24.64 -25.65 -13.62
C SER A 106 24.41 -24.17 -13.26
N GLN A 107 23.47 -23.88 -12.34
CA GLN A 107 23.05 -22.54 -11.89
C GLN A 107 22.84 -22.52 -10.36
N THR A 108 22.42 -21.37 -9.81
CA THR A 108 21.97 -21.24 -8.42
C THR A 108 20.90 -22.30 -8.10
N LEU A 109 21.12 -23.07 -7.03
CA LEU A 109 20.21 -24.13 -6.59
C LEU A 109 19.08 -23.52 -5.76
N THR A 110 17.86 -24.05 -5.88
CA THR A 110 16.79 -23.76 -4.91
C THR A 110 16.79 -24.87 -3.87
N TYR A 111 17.13 -24.54 -2.63
CA TYR A 111 16.96 -25.42 -1.48
C TYR A 111 15.54 -25.33 -0.97
N LYS A 112 14.93 -26.47 -0.63
CA LYS A 112 13.62 -26.57 0.02
C LYS A 112 13.71 -27.50 1.22
N ALA A 113 13.05 -27.16 2.31
CA ALA A 113 12.91 -28.04 3.46
C ALA A 113 11.65 -27.72 4.27
N GLU A 114 11.18 -28.71 5.02
CA GLU A 114 10.19 -28.51 6.08
C GLU A 114 10.90 -28.56 7.43
N LEU A 115 10.78 -27.49 8.21
CA LEU A 115 11.39 -27.38 9.53
C LEU A 115 10.34 -27.67 10.59
N ALA A 116 10.58 -28.69 11.40
CA ALA A 116 9.84 -28.89 12.64
C ALA A 116 10.32 -27.89 13.69
N LEU A 117 9.38 -27.20 14.33
CA LEU A 117 9.67 -26.15 15.31
C LEU A 117 9.59 -26.67 16.74
N GLN A 118 10.30 -26.01 17.65
CA GLN A 118 10.19 -26.25 19.08
C GLN A 118 8.82 -25.78 19.59
N PRO A 119 8.25 -26.43 20.63
CA PRO A 119 6.99 -25.97 21.23
C PRO A 119 7.09 -24.51 21.68
N GLY A 120 6.11 -23.68 21.30
CA GLY A 120 6.07 -22.25 21.61
C GLY A 120 6.81 -21.35 20.63
N SER A 121 7.59 -21.89 19.69
CA SER A 121 8.20 -21.11 18.62
C SER A 121 7.18 -20.73 17.55
N SER A 122 7.20 -19.46 17.12
CA SER A 122 6.38 -18.97 16.00
C SER A 122 7.09 -19.21 14.66
N PRO A 123 6.41 -19.73 13.62
CA PRO A 123 6.98 -19.85 12.28
C PRO A 123 7.52 -18.51 11.74
N ALA A 124 6.83 -17.39 12.00
CA ALA A 124 7.28 -16.07 11.58
C ALA A 124 8.60 -15.65 12.25
N SER A 125 8.73 -15.87 13.56
CA SER A 125 9.95 -15.51 14.30
C SER A 125 11.14 -16.35 13.84
N VAL A 126 10.93 -17.65 13.62
CA VAL A 126 12.00 -18.54 13.12
C VAL A 126 12.38 -18.18 11.69
N LEU A 127 11.41 -17.87 10.81
CA LEU A 127 11.69 -17.42 9.44
C LEU A 127 12.51 -16.12 9.42
N LEU A 128 12.18 -15.17 10.30
CA LEU A 128 12.92 -13.92 10.45
C LEU A 128 14.36 -14.18 10.89
N GLU A 129 14.57 -15.03 11.89
CA GLU A 129 15.90 -15.41 12.36
C GLU A 129 16.71 -16.06 11.22
N ILE A 130 16.13 -17.03 10.49
CA ILE A 130 16.77 -17.66 9.32
C ILE A 130 17.19 -16.62 8.30
N THR A 131 16.31 -15.66 8.00
CA THR A 131 16.58 -14.63 6.99
C THR A 131 17.70 -13.67 7.42
N GLN A 132 17.86 -13.43 8.73
CA GLN A 132 18.89 -12.55 9.27
C GLN A 132 20.24 -13.27 9.50
N SER A 133 20.20 -14.56 9.88
CA SER A 133 21.38 -15.29 10.34
C SER A 133 22.01 -16.20 9.27
N SER A 134 21.23 -16.66 8.29
CA SER A 134 21.67 -17.60 7.26
C SER A 134 22.73 -16.97 6.34
N LYS A 135 23.84 -17.68 6.16
CA LYS A 135 24.93 -17.33 5.24
C LYS A 135 24.91 -18.16 3.97
N LEU A 136 24.26 -19.33 3.98
CA LEU A 136 24.24 -20.25 2.84
C LEU A 136 22.99 -20.10 1.97
N LEU A 137 21.93 -19.48 2.48
CA LEU A 137 20.71 -19.19 1.74
C LEU A 137 20.53 -17.69 1.48
N SER A 138 20.05 -17.35 0.29
CA SER A 138 19.55 -16.03 -0.11
C SER A 138 18.11 -16.13 -0.62
N ASP A 139 17.42 -15.00 -0.82
CA ASP A 139 16.02 -14.95 -1.29
C ASP A 139 15.09 -15.92 -0.54
N ILE A 140 15.27 -15.96 0.78
CA ILE A 140 14.59 -16.89 1.67
C ILE A 140 13.10 -16.54 1.75
N GLN A 141 12.27 -17.55 1.53
CA GLN A 141 10.82 -17.48 1.64
C GLN A 141 10.33 -18.62 2.52
N GLY A 142 9.26 -18.39 3.27
CA GLY A 142 8.68 -19.41 4.13
C GLY A 142 7.18 -19.28 4.32
N ALA A 143 6.54 -20.43 4.47
CA ALA A 143 5.13 -20.58 4.78
C ALA A 143 4.94 -21.43 6.03
N GLY A 144 3.98 -21.05 6.87
CA GLY A 144 3.53 -21.89 7.98
C GLY A 144 2.67 -23.03 7.45
N LEU A 145 2.61 -24.13 8.21
CA LEU A 145 1.57 -25.15 8.02
C LEU A 145 0.46 -24.94 9.04
N ALA A 146 -0.78 -25.05 8.60
CA ALA A 146 -1.95 -24.89 9.45
C ALA A 146 -3.02 -25.93 9.14
N LEU A 147 -3.89 -26.20 10.11
CA LEU A 147 -5.17 -26.83 9.89
C LEU A 147 -6.20 -25.73 9.62
N LEU A 148 -6.83 -25.78 8.45
CA LEU A 148 -7.92 -24.88 8.07
C LEU A 148 -9.26 -25.57 8.20
N GLN A 149 -10.26 -24.85 8.68
CA GLN A 149 -11.64 -25.28 8.55
C GLN A 149 -12.15 -24.96 7.14
N LEU A 150 -12.48 -25.99 6.36
CA LEU A 150 -12.92 -25.86 4.98
C LEU A 150 -14.45 -25.82 4.85
N PRO A 151 -15.00 -25.18 3.80
CA PRO A 151 -16.40 -25.35 3.41
C PRO A 151 -16.76 -26.81 3.11
N ALA A 152 -18.04 -27.16 3.27
CA ALA A 152 -18.53 -28.52 3.03
C ALA A 152 -18.42 -28.97 1.56
N GLU A 153 -18.51 -28.02 0.63
CA GLU A 153 -18.41 -28.24 -0.80
C GLU A 153 -17.57 -27.11 -1.42
N ILE A 154 -16.60 -27.49 -2.25
CA ILE A 154 -15.70 -26.55 -2.94
C ILE A 154 -15.80 -26.84 -4.44
N PRO A 155 -16.27 -25.89 -5.26
CA PRO A 155 -16.26 -26.05 -6.72
C PRO A 155 -14.84 -26.00 -7.25
N VAL A 156 -14.49 -26.95 -8.12
CA VAL A 156 -13.17 -27.07 -8.74
C VAL A 156 -13.29 -27.25 -10.24
N ILE A 157 -12.34 -26.74 -11.00
CA ILE A 157 -12.30 -26.78 -12.46
C ILE A 157 -10.95 -27.28 -12.96
N ASN A 158 -10.99 -28.15 -13.97
CA ASN A 158 -9.83 -28.42 -14.81
C ASN A 158 -9.85 -27.42 -15.96
N GLN A 159 -8.91 -26.47 -15.95
CA GLN A 159 -8.87 -25.36 -16.92
C GLN A 159 -8.61 -25.85 -18.36
N ASP A 160 -7.79 -26.90 -18.52
CA ASP A 160 -7.41 -27.43 -19.84
C ASP A 160 -8.59 -28.08 -20.57
N LEU A 161 -9.43 -28.79 -19.82
CA LEU A 161 -10.58 -29.53 -20.35
C LEU A 161 -11.90 -28.76 -20.17
N ASN A 162 -11.88 -27.63 -19.46
CA ASN A 162 -13.05 -26.85 -19.08
C ASN A 162 -14.14 -27.71 -18.41
N VAL A 163 -13.73 -28.62 -17.53
CA VAL A 163 -14.63 -29.53 -16.79
C VAL A 163 -14.68 -29.10 -15.33
N SER A 164 -15.88 -28.91 -14.79
CA SER A 164 -16.09 -28.56 -13.38
C SER A 164 -16.56 -29.78 -12.57
N LYS A 165 -16.10 -29.86 -11.32
CA LYS A 165 -16.50 -30.83 -10.30
C LYS A 165 -16.71 -30.13 -8.97
N THR A 166 -17.30 -30.86 -8.02
CA THR A 166 -17.37 -30.42 -6.62
C THR A 166 -16.52 -31.34 -5.78
N TYR A 167 -15.62 -30.76 -5.00
CA TYR A 167 -14.86 -31.47 -3.98
C TYR A 167 -15.57 -31.33 -2.64
N SER A 168 -15.84 -32.47 -2.00
CA SER A 168 -16.39 -32.53 -0.64
C SER A 168 -15.31 -33.11 0.28
N PRO A 169 -14.70 -32.29 1.16
CA PRO A 169 -13.70 -32.77 2.11
C PRO A 169 -14.27 -33.90 2.98
N THR A 170 -13.48 -34.95 3.21
CA THR A 170 -13.88 -36.05 4.11
C THR A 170 -13.78 -35.67 5.59
N GLN A 171 -13.03 -34.60 5.89
CA GLN A 171 -12.88 -34.01 7.21
C GLN A 171 -13.15 -32.51 7.12
N SER A 172 -13.71 -31.92 8.18
CA SER A 172 -13.97 -30.48 8.25
C SER A 172 -12.70 -29.64 8.35
N VAL A 173 -11.56 -30.27 8.62
CA VAL A 173 -10.24 -29.63 8.69
C VAL A 173 -9.27 -30.25 7.69
N SER A 174 -8.47 -29.42 7.04
CA SER A 174 -7.40 -29.86 6.13
C SER A 174 -6.12 -29.11 6.40
N GLN A 175 -4.99 -29.77 6.19
CA GLN A 175 -3.69 -29.10 6.19
C GLN A 175 -3.59 -28.13 5.01
N ALA A 176 -3.00 -26.97 5.26
CA ALA A 176 -2.78 -25.94 4.26
C ALA A 176 -1.45 -25.22 4.50
N PHE A 177 -0.93 -24.64 3.42
CA PHE A 177 0.17 -23.68 3.50
C PHE A 177 -0.40 -22.28 3.66
N VAL A 178 0.01 -21.62 4.74
CA VAL A 178 -0.45 -20.28 5.11
C VAL A 178 0.73 -19.35 5.32
N SER A 179 0.47 -18.05 5.36
CA SER A 179 1.49 -17.08 5.74
C SER A 179 2.13 -17.46 7.08
N ALA A 180 3.46 -17.37 7.20
CA ALA A 180 4.17 -17.74 8.44
C ALA A 180 3.73 -16.91 9.66
N ALA A 181 3.16 -15.73 9.43
CA ALA A 181 2.60 -14.84 10.44
C ALA A 181 1.14 -15.15 10.81
N GLY A 182 0.48 -16.11 10.14
CA GLY A 182 -0.90 -16.50 10.42
C GLY A 182 -1.09 -16.98 11.86
N LEU A 183 -2.27 -16.71 12.42
CA LEU A 183 -2.65 -17.13 13.77
C LEU A 183 -3.97 -17.90 13.74
N LYS A 184 -4.14 -18.73 14.77
CA LYS A 184 -5.43 -19.38 15.05
C LYS A 184 -6.54 -18.33 15.13
N GLY A 185 -7.62 -18.56 14.39
CA GLY A 185 -8.78 -17.67 14.30
C GLY A 185 -8.73 -16.68 13.14
N ASP A 186 -7.60 -16.52 12.44
CA ASP A 186 -7.54 -15.68 11.24
C ASP A 186 -8.50 -16.22 10.17
N SER A 187 -9.33 -15.33 9.62
CA SER A 187 -10.10 -15.59 8.40
C SER A 187 -9.25 -15.28 7.19
N ILE A 188 -9.14 -16.24 6.27
CA ILE A 188 -8.28 -16.17 5.09
C ILE A 188 -9.07 -16.50 3.82
N LYS A 189 -8.55 -16.03 2.68
CA LYS A 189 -8.92 -16.56 1.37
C LYS A 189 -7.92 -17.64 0.99
N ALA A 190 -8.44 -18.74 0.46
CA ALA A 190 -7.64 -19.89 0.06
C ALA A 190 -8.08 -20.45 -1.30
N VAL A 191 -7.18 -21.21 -1.92
CA VAL A 191 -7.44 -22.02 -3.10
C VAL A 191 -7.08 -23.48 -2.80
N LEU A 192 -7.76 -24.39 -3.48
CA LEU A 192 -7.58 -25.83 -3.38
C LEU A 192 -7.09 -26.35 -4.73
N SER A 193 -6.07 -27.19 -4.69
CA SER A 193 -5.65 -28.03 -5.81
C SER A 193 -5.89 -29.49 -5.44
N VAL A 194 -6.56 -30.26 -6.29
CA VAL A 194 -6.90 -31.67 -6.01
C VAL A 194 -6.87 -32.49 -7.31
N SER A 195 -6.38 -33.73 -7.22
CA SER A 195 -6.41 -34.67 -8.34
C SER A 195 -7.63 -35.57 -8.27
N PHE A 196 -8.19 -35.97 -9.41
CA PHE A 196 -9.23 -37.00 -9.48
C PHE A 196 -8.79 -38.16 -10.37
N THR A 197 -8.91 -39.39 -9.85
CA THR A 197 -8.77 -40.62 -10.64
C THR A 197 -10.09 -41.39 -10.56
N ASN A 198 -10.78 -41.54 -11.70
CA ASN A 198 -12.08 -42.23 -11.76
C ASN A 198 -13.08 -41.73 -10.71
N GLU A 199 -13.25 -40.40 -10.59
CA GLU A 199 -14.11 -39.73 -9.60
C GLU A 199 -13.64 -39.77 -8.13
N VAL A 200 -12.53 -40.43 -7.83
CA VAL A 200 -11.96 -40.45 -6.47
C VAL A 200 -10.97 -39.29 -6.32
N PRO A 201 -11.18 -38.35 -5.38
CA PRO A 201 -10.23 -37.28 -5.12
C PRO A 201 -8.99 -37.81 -4.40
N SER A 202 -7.82 -37.28 -4.74
CA SER A 202 -6.54 -37.57 -4.11
C SER A 202 -5.66 -36.32 -4.04
N ASN A 203 -4.74 -36.31 -3.07
CA ASN A 203 -3.76 -35.23 -2.86
C ASN A 203 -4.34 -33.80 -2.81
N PRO A 204 -5.39 -33.52 -2.00
CA PRO A 204 -5.86 -32.16 -1.83
C PRO A 204 -4.77 -31.31 -1.17
N GLN A 205 -4.44 -30.17 -1.77
CA GLN A 205 -3.53 -29.17 -1.23
C GLN A 205 -4.22 -27.82 -1.18
N VAL A 206 -4.20 -27.19 -0.02
CA VAL A 206 -4.82 -25.88 0.20
C VAL A 206 -3.74 -24.84 0.42
N PHE A 207 -3.90 -23.69 -0.22
CA PHE A 207 -2.98 -22.57 -0.16
C PHE A 207 -3.73 -21.30 0.18
N GLU A 208 -3.21 -20.54 1.15
CA GLU A 208 -3.65 -19.17 1.36
C GLU A 208 -3.36 -18.33 0.10
N THR A 209 -4.30 -17.49 -0.31
CA THR A 209 -4.07 -16.44 -1.31
C THR A 209 -4.04 -15.06 -0.67
N SER A 210 -4.80 -14.86 0.42
CA SER A 210 -4.70 -13.67 1.26
C SER A 210 -5.13 -13.93 2.70
N ASN A 211 -4.52 -13.19 3.62
CA ASN A 211 -4.94 -13.11 5.01
C ASN A 211 -5.17 -11.62 5.37
N PRO A 212 -6.43 -11.14 5.33
CA PRO A 212 -6.78 -9.77 5.70
C PRO A 212 -6.35 -9.39 7.12
N ALA A 213 -6.27 -10.34 8.06
CA ALA A 213 -5.83 -10.05 9.44
C ALA A 213 -4.34 -9.68 9.56
N LEU A 214 -3.56 -9.88 8.48
CA LEU A 214 -2.17 -9.42 8.38
C LEU A 214 -2.05 -8.03 7.76
N GLN A 215 -3.15 -7.39 7.36
CA GLN A 215 -3.17 -6.05 6.81
C GLN A 215 -3.59 -5.04 7.89
N PRO A 216 -2.73 -4.06 8.22
CA PRO A 216 -3.14 -2.97 9.10
C PRO A 216 -4.30 -2.20 8.47
N SER A 217 -5.35 -1.96 9.23
CA SER A 217 -6.45 -1.09 8.85
C SER A 217 -6.25 0.30 9.45
N SER A 218 -6.48 1.35 8.66
CA SER A 218 -6.39 2.74 9.12
C SER A 218 -7.70 3.19 9.71
N HIS A 219 -7.63 3.87 10.85
CA HIS A 219 -8.76 4.35 11.62
C HIS A 219 -8.49 5.79 12.09
N PHE A 220 -9.58 6.48 12.43
CA PHE A 220 -9.54 7.82 13.00
C PHE A 220 -10.42 7.86 14.24
N ALA A 221 -9.97 8.54 15.28
CA ALA A 221 -10.78 8.81 16.45
C ALA A 221 -10.48 10.19 17.02
N ARG A 222 -11.46 10.76 17.73
CA ARG A 222 -11.32 12.04 18.39
C ARG A 222 -10.98 11.82 19.85
N ALA A 223 -10.03 12.60 20.37
CA ALA A 223 -9.70 12.58 21.79
C ALA A 223 -9.28 13.96 22.26
N SER A 224 -9.69 14.32 23.47
CA SER A 224 -9.11 15.44 24.21
C SER A 224 -7.81 14.97 24.85
N ALA A 225 -6.73 15.69 24.61
CA ALA A 225 -5.41 15.36 25.14
C ALA A 225 -4.68 16.60 25.62
N LYS A 226 -3.82 16.42 26.62
CA LYS A 226 -2.97 17.52 27.13
C LYS A 226 -1.70 17.64 26.29
N ILE A 227 -1.34 18.87 25.95
CA ILE A 227 -0.05 19.18 25.35
C ILE A 227 1.05 18.96 26.39
N LEU A 228 1.97 18.04 26.12
CA LEU A 228 3.14 17.76 26.95
C LEU A 228 4.33 18.66 26.60
N ALA A 229 4.52 18.94 25.32
CA ALA A 229 5.62 19.75 24.82
C ALA A 229 5.21 20.47 23.54
N LEU A 230 5.77 21.66 23.35
CA LEU A 230 5.64 22.48 22.16
C LEU A 230 6.99 22.50 21.45
N GLU A 231 7.03 22.17 20.16
CA GLU A 231 8.27 22.30 19.40
C GLU A 231 8.52 23.76 19.03
N LYS A 232 9.80 24.15 18.93
CA LYS A 232 10.21 25.50 18.50
C LYS A 232 10.22 25.63 16.98
N THR A 233 9.16 25.13 16.35
CA THR A 233 9.01 25.13 14.90
C THR A 233 7.60 25.53 14.54
N LEU A 234 7.45 26.39 13.54
CA LEU A 234 6.18 26.76 12.94
C LEU A 234 6.17 26.25 11.52
N LEU A 235 5.17 25.45 11.18
CA LEU A 235 4.94 24.97 9.82
C LEU A 235 3.79 25.79 9.23
N ALA A 236 3.92 26.19 7.98
CA ALA A 236 2.87 26.91 7.30
C ALA A 236 2.75 26.50 5.85
N GLU A 237 1.52 26.48 5.36
CA GLU A 237 1.17 26.16 3.99
C GLU A 237 0.25 27.24 3.43
N GLY A 238 0.38 27.48 2.13
CA GLY A 238 -0.42 28.49 1.47
C GLY A 238 -0.33 28.44 -0.04
N SER A 239 -0.93 29.45 -0.67
CA SER A 239 -0.98 29.57 -2.12
C SER A 239 -0.64 30.99 -2.57
N MET A 240 0.04 31.08 -3.70
CA MET A 240 0.40 32.33 -4.38
C MET A 240 -0.35 32.38 -5.71
N SER A 241 -0.92 33.55 -6.04
CA SER A 241 -1.42 33.80 -7.39
C SER A 241 -0.25 34.01 -8.35
N PHE A 242 -0.52 33.91 -9.66
CA PHE A 242 0.47 34.18 -10.69
C PHE A 242 1.15 35.55 -10.57
N GLU A 243 0.39 36.60 -10.26
CA GLU A 243 0.91 37.96 -10.16
C GLU A 243 1.82 38.18 -8.94
N ASN A 244 1.63 37.38 -7.89
CA ASN A 244 2.37 37.47 -6.62
C ASN A 244 3.31 36.27 -6.42
N TYR A 245 3.56 35.49 -7.47
CA TYR A 245 4.38 34.28 -7.39
C TYR A 245 5.82 34.61 -7.00
N LEU A 246 6.33 33.85 -6.03
CA LEU A 246 7.73 33.83 -5.64
C LEU A 246 8.22 32.39 -5.73
N ASP A 247 9.36 32.18 -6.38
CA ASP A 247 10.06 30.90 -6.25
C ASP A 247 10.58 30.70 -4.81
N SER A 248 11.06 29.49 -4.51
CA SER A 248 11.52 29.13 -3.17
C SER A 248 12.62 30.06 -2.64
N GLU A 249 13.55 30.48 -3.50
CA GLU A 249 14.66 31.38 -3.11
C GLU A 249 14.14 32.79 -2.80
N SER A 250 13.26 33.32 -3.65
CA SER A 250 12.68 34.66 -3.47
C SER A 250 11.78 34.71 -2.23
N LEU A 251 10.99 33.67 -1.98
CA LEU A 251 10.16 33.57 -0.78
C LEU A 251 11.03 33.48 0.48
N GLN A 252 12.11 32.70 0.45
CA GLN A 252 13.08 32.64 1.55
C GLN A 252 13.69 34.02 1.83
N GLN A 253 14.13 34.75 0.80
CA GLN A 253 14.67 36.11 0.98
C GLN A 253 13.64 37.08 1.58
N VAL A 254 12.36 36.98 1.20
CA VAL A 254 11.29 37.80 1.79
C VAL A 254 11.15 37.52 3.29
N LEU A 255 11.18 36.25 3.70
CA LEU A 255 11.08 35.84 5.10
C LEU A 255 12.31 36.31 5.90
N GLU A 256 13.52 36.05 5.40
CA GLU A 256 14.78 36.44 6.07
C GLU A 256 14.92 37.97 6.20
N SER A 257 14.37 38.74 5.25
CA SER A 257 14.35 40.20 5.33
C SER A 257 13.53 40.77 6.50
N GLN A 258 12.71 39.93 7.14
CA GLN A 258 11.93 40.24 8.34
C GLN A 258 12.44 39.47 9.57
N ASP A 259 13.71 39.05 9.55
CA ASP A 259 14.39 38.35 10.64
C ASP A 259 13.76 36.99 11.02
N PHE A 260 12.97 36.38 10.13
CA PHE A 260 12.52 35.00 10.34
C PHE A 260 13.70 34.04 10.18
N ASN A 261 13.87 33.13 11.14
CA ASN A 261 14.83 32.04 11.04
C ASN A 261 14.23 30.89 10.22
N VAL A 262 14.49 30.91 8.92
CA VAL A 262 13.89 29.98 7.96
C VAL A 262 14.62 28.65 7.97
N GLY A 263 13.87 27.55 8.14
CA GLY A 263 14.40 26.20 8.04
C GLY A 263 14.33 25.65 6.61
N VAL A 264 13.11 25.41 6.12
CA VAL A 264 12.84 24.88 4.78
C VAL A 264 11.79 25.73 4.11
N VAL A 265 11.98 26.06 2.83
CA VAL A 265 10.98 26.70 1.97
C VAL A 265 10.88 25.89 0.69
N GLN A 266 9.67 25.50 0.34
CA GLN A 266 9.37 24.82 -0.91
C GLN A 266 8.17 25.52 -1.54
N SER A 267 8.38 26.13 -2.70
CA SER A 267 7.32 26.57 -3.60
C SER A 267 7.26 25.62 -4.79
N GLN A 268 6.06 25.20 -5.15
CA GLN A 268 5.83 24.53 -6.43
C GLN A 268 6.06 25.53 -7.58
N GLU A 269 6.51 25.03 -8.73
CA GLU A 269 6.53 25.85 -9.93
C GLU A 269 5.10 26.17 -10.35
N ILE A 270 4.86 27.43 -10.73
CA ILE A 270 3.55 27.84 -11.19
C ILE A 270 3.32 27.37 -12.63
N ASP A 271 2.24 26.60 -12.83
CA ASP A 271 1.78 26.26 -14.17
C ASP A 271 1.33 27.54 -14.89
N ARG A 272 1.72 27.67 -16.17
CA ARG A 272 1.43 28.84 -17.00
C ARG A 272 0.24 28.59 -17.89
N THR A 273 -0.81 28.08 -17.27
CA THR A 273 -2.05 27.70 -17.92
C THR A 273 -3.21 28.47 -17.30
N LEU A 274 -3.92 29.23 -18.11
CA LEU A 274 -5.18 29.87 -17.76
C LEU A 274 -6.31 28.99 -18.31
N THR A 275 -7.24 28.58 -17.45
CA THR A 275 -8.37 27.77 -17.90
C THR A 275 -9.62 28.63 -17.98
N ALA A 276 -10.32 28.57 -19.11
CA ALA A 276 -11.63 29.18 -19.29
C ALA A 276 -12.66 28.08 -19.53
N SER A 277 -13.71 28.03 -18.71
CA SER A 277 -14.72 26.98 -18.76
C SER A 277 -16.12 27.56 -18.93
N PHE A 278 -16.93 26.94 -19.80
CA PHE A 278 -18.29 27.39 -20.10
C PHE A 278 -19.16 26.26 -20.64
N ALA A 279 -20.48 26.37 -20.47
CA ALA A 279 -21.43 25.40 -21.01
C ALA A 279 -21.45 25.45 -22.55
N LYS A 280 -21.43 24.29 -23.20
CA LYS A 280 -21.41 24.19 -24.67
C LYS A 280 -22.72 24.71 -25.28
N PRO A 281 -22.68 25.75 -26.14
CA PRO A 281 -23.83 26.14 -26.94
C PRO A 281 -24.20 25.06 -27.97
N GLU A 282 -25.50 24.88 -28.27
CA GLU A 282 -26.00 23.82 -29.17
C GLU A 282 -25.37 23.83 -30.57
N GLN A 283 -24.94 25.00 -31.06
CA GLN A 283 -24.40 25.18 -32.42
C GLN A 283 -22.90 25.50 -32.43
N LEU A 284 -22.17 25.26 -31.33
CA LEU A 284 -20.75 25.56 -31.27
C LEU A 284 -19.93 24.54 -32.07
N ASP A 285 -19.22 25.02 -33.10
CA ASP A 285 -18.19 24.26 -33.80
C ASP A 285 -16.84 24.43 -33.10
N LEU A 286 -16.37 23.35 -32.46
CA LEU A 286 -15.11 23.33 -31.72
C LEU A 286 -13.88 23.52 -32.59
N ASN A 287 -13.90 23.04 -33.85
CA ASN A 287 -12.78 23.23 -34.77
C ASN A 287 -12.70 24.68 -35.22
N ALA A 288 -13.85 25.32 -35.45
CA ALA A 288 -13.91 26.73 -35.75
C ALA A 288 -13.44 27.59 -34.56
N LEU A 289 -13.83 27.23 -33.33
CA LEU A 289 -13.39 27.91 -32.13
C LEU A 289 -11.87 27.76 -31.89
N GLN A 290 -11.31 26.54 -32.02
CA GLN A 290 -9.87 26.30 -31.96
C GLN A 290 -9.12 27.15 -33.02
N SER A 291 -9.60 27.13 -34.27
CA SER A 291 -9.01 27.92 -35.35
C SER A 291 -9.06 29.42 -35.10
N ALA A 292 -10.13 29.90 -34.46
CA ALA A 292 -10.26 31.30 -34.06
C ALA A 292 -9.26 31.66 -32.97
N LEU A 293 -9.11 30.83 -31.93
CA LEU A 293 -8.12 31.05 -30.86
C LEU A 293 -6.68 31.07 -31.40
N ASP A 294 -6.35 30.13 -32.31
CA ASP A 294 -5.01 30.03 -32.89
C ASP A 294 -4.66 31.21 -33.82
N SER A 295 -5.67 31.85 -34.43
CA SER A 295 -5.47 32.96 -35.38
C SER A 295 -5.76 34.35 -34.80
N ALA A 296 -6.34 34.44 -33.60
CA ALA A 296 -6.79 35.68 -32.97
C ALA A 296 -5.65 36.66 -32.64
N GLY A 297 -4.41 36.17 -32.53
CA GLY A 297 -3.27 36.99 -32.14
C GLY A 297 -3.42 37.57 -30.73
N ILE A 298 -3.97 36.79 -29.79
CA ILE A 298 -4.13 37.20 -28.40
C ILE A 298 -2.72 37.46 -27.80
N PRO A 299 -2.46 38.64 -27.21
CA PRO A 299 -1.15 38.94 -26.63
C PRO A 299 -0.73 37.91 -25.59
N ASP A 300 0.54 37.51 -25.63
CA ASP A 300 1.19 36.57 -24.70
C ASP A 300 0.63 35.14 -24.66
N LEU A 301 -0.38 34.83 -25.48
CA LEU A 301 -0.86 33.47 -25.69
C LEU A 301 0.11 32.72 -26.62
N ASN A 302 0.65 31.60 -26.14
CA ASN A 302 1.55 30.75 -26.91
C ASN A 302 0.79 29.68 -27.68
N SER A 303 -0.13 29.01 -27.01
CA SER A 303 -0.99 27.98 -27.58
C SER A 303 -2.28 27.85 -26.77
N SER A 304 -3.30 27.26 -27.39
CA SER A 304 -4.52 26.91 -26.71
C SER A 304 -4.95 25.50 -27.09
N SER A 305 -5.64 24.82 -26.18
CA SER A 305 -6.28 23.54 -26.46
C SER A 305 -7.68 23.52 -25.88
N LEU A 306 -8.62 22.91 -26.60
CA LEU A 306 -9.98 22.70 -26.13
C LEU A 306 -10.25 21.26 -25.75
N GLU A 307 -11.04 21.08 -24.71
CA GLU A 307 -11.61 19.79 -24.30
C GLU A 307 -13.11 19.96 -24.04
N GLU A 308 -13.90 18.96 -24.44
CA GLU A 308 -15.33 18.88 -24.11
C GLU A 308 -15.55 17.73 -23.14
N ASN A 309 -16.12 18.05 -21.97
CA ASN A 309 -16.46 17.05 -20.96
C ASN A 309 -17.89 17.30 -20.46
N PHE A 310 -18.76 16.31 -20.64
CA PHE A 310 -20.15 16.30 -20.13
C PHE A 310 -20.98 17.57 -20.45
N GLY A 311 -20.77 18.16 -21.63
CA GLY A 311 -21.49 19.37 -22.06
C GLY A 311 -20.85 20.69 -21.61
N GLU A 312 -19.69 20.64 -20.99
CA GLU A 312 -18.84 21.79 -20.67
C GLU A 312 -17.62 21.82 -21.59
N ILE A 313 -17.23 23.01 -22.05
CA ILE A 313 -16.01 23.25 -22.81
C ILE A 313 -14.99 23.88 -21.89
N SER A 314 -13.77 23.34 -21.91
CA SER A 314 -12.61 23.89 -21.23
C SER A 314 -11.57 24.32 -22.26
N ILE A 315 -11.14 25.58 -22.20
CA ILE A 315 -10.01 26.12 -22.96
C ILE A 315 -8.82 26.20 -22.01
N SER A 316 -7.76 25.47 -22.30
CA SER A 316 -6.46 25.64 -21.66
C SER A 316 -5.61 26.57 -22.50
N ALA A 317 -5.31 27.76 -21.97
CA ALA A 317 -4.51 28.78 -22.62
C ALA A 317 -3.10 28.81 -21.99
N PHE A 318 -2.09 28.40 -22.76
CA PHE A 318 -0.69 28.39 -22.34
C PHE A 318 -0.04 29.73 -22.69
N PHE A 319 0.64 30.36 -21.74
CA PHE A 319 1.11 31.74 -21.91
C PHE A 319 2.56 31.98 -21.44
N ASN A 320 3.11 33.13 -21.80
CA ASN A 320 4.47 33.55 -21.43
C ASN A 320 4.57 34.06 -19.98
N PRO A 321 5.71 33.89 -19.29
CA PRO A 321 5.87 34.33 -17.89
C PRO A 321 5.65 35.83 -17.64
N SER A 322 5.69 36.68 -18.66
CA SER A 322 5.43 38.12 -18.56
C SER A 322 3.98 38.51 -18.92
N ALA A 323 3.10 37.53 -19.12
CA ALA A 323 1.74 37.77 -19.60
C ALA A 323 0.90 38.54 -18.58
N SER A 324 0.03 39.42 -19.09
CA SER A 324 -1.07 40.00 -18.31
C SER A 324 -2.28 39.07 -18.37
N LEU A 325 -2.61 38.40 -17.26
CA LEU A 325 -3.77 37.49 -17.22
C LEU A 325 -5.08 38.21 -17.56
N SER A 326 -5.28 39.43 -17.07
CA SER A 326 -6.46 40.23 -17.42
C SER A 326 -6.56 40.52 -18.93
N SER A 327 -5.42 40.67 -19.62
CA SER A 327 -5.39 40.87 -21.07
C SER A 327 -5.71 39.58 -21.82
N LEU A 328 -5.21 38.43 -21.35
CA LEU A 328 -5.53 37.11 -21.88
C LEU A 328 -7.02 36.79 -21.71
N GLU A 329 -7.57 36.97 -20.51
CA GLU A 329 -8.99 36.78 -20.20
C GLU A 329 -9.88 37.64 -21.11
N ALA A 330 -9.53 38.91 -21.29
CA ALA A 330 -10.25 39.81 -22.19
C ALA A 330 -10.15 39.37 -23.67
N GLY A 331 -8.97 38.91 -24.09
CA GLY A 331 -8.76 38.38 -25.45
C GLY A 331 -9.59 37.12 -25.72
N ILE A 332 -9.55 36.15 -24.82
CA ILE A 332 -10.33 34.90 -24.91
C ILE A 332 -11.82 35.22 -24.87
N SER A 333 -12.27 36.08 -23.94
CA SER A 333 -13.68 36.48 -23.83
C SER A 333 -14.20 37.13 -25.11
N LYS A 334 -13.38 37.93 -25.79
CA LYS A 334 -13.74 38.56 -27.06
C LYS A 334 -13.96 37.52 -28.17
N ILE A 335 -13.10 36.50 -28.26
CA ILE A 335 -13.29 35.41 -29.22
C ILE A 335 -14.55 34.61 -28.88
N LEU A 336 -14.76 34.30 -27.61
CA LEU A 336 -15.95 33.59 -27.14
C LEU A 336 -17.27 34.32 -27.50
N GLN A 337 -17.27 35.66 -27.45
CA GLN A 337 -18.43 36.46 -27.87
C GLN A 337 -18.80 36.27 -29.35
N ASP A 338 -17.81 36.11 -30.24
CA ASP A 338 -18.04 35.85 -31.67
C ASP A 338 -18.72 34.48 -31.89
N PHE A 339 -18.65 33.58 -30.91
CA PHE A 339 -19.30 32.27 -30.88
C PHE A 339 -20.56 32.24 -29.99
N ASN A 340 -21.14 33.41 -29.67
CA ASN A 340 -22.33 33.57 -28.81
C ASN A 340 -22.16 33.06 -27.38
N VAL A 341 -20.92 32.89 -26.89
CA VAL A 341 -20.63 32.60 -25.49
C VAL A 341 -20.50 33.94 -24.77
N GLN A 342 -21.46 34.25 -23.89
CA GLN A 342 -21.51 35.53 -23.18
C GLN A 342 -20.50 35.54 -22.03
N GLY A 343 -19.87 36.68 -21.77
CA GLY A 343 -18.79 36.80 -20.77
C GLY A 343 -19.18 36.36 -19.35
N GLU A 344 -20.43 36.58 -18.93
CA GLU A 344 -20.93 36.15 -17.60
C GLU A 344 -21.10 34.62 -17.47
N SER A 345 -21.06 33.88 -18.59
CA SER A 345 -21.16 32.41 -18.63
C SER A 345 -19.80 31.71 -18.67
N VAL A 346 -18.70 32.47 -18.65
CA VAL A 346 -17.34 31.95 -18.71
C VAL A 346 -16.70 32.07 -17.33
N SER A 347 -16.27 30.95 -16.76
CA SER A 347 -15.49 30.89 -15.54
C SER A 347 -14.01 30.81 -15.88
N PHE A 348 -13.22 31.76 -15.39
CA PHE A 348 -11.76 31.72 -15.51
C PHE A 348 -11.13 31.19 -14.24
N SER A 349 -10.33 30.14 -14.36
CA SER A 349 -9.46 29.63 -13.31
C SER A 349 -8.04 30.10 -13.58
N ARG A 350 -7.58 31.05 -12.76
CA ARG A 350 -6.19 31.54 -12.81
C ARG A 350 -5.25 30.51 -12.18
N PRO A 351 -4.00 30.39 -12.69
CA PRO A 351 -3.03 29.52 -12.09
C PRO A 351 -2.58 30.04 -10.72
N SER A 352 -2.29 29.10 -9.83
CA SER A 352 -1.75 29.34 -8.50
C SER A 352 -0.67 28.32 -8.19
N ALA A 353 0.31 28.70 -7.37
CA ALA A 353 1.32 27.79 -6.85
C ALA A 353 1.15 27.62 -5.34
N ASN A 354 1.27 26.39 -4.86
CA ASN A 354 1.28 26.11 -3.43
C ASN A 354 2.71 26.21 -2.90
N PHE A 355 2.83 26.61 -1.64
CA PHE A 355 4.08 26.58 -0.91
C PHE A 355 3.90 25.97 0.47
N SER A 356 5.00 25.43 0.98
CA SER A 356 5.15 24.99 2.36
C SER A 356 6.44 25.59 2.92
N LEU A 357 6.41 26.02 4.17
CA LEU A 357 7.59 26.55 4.85
C LEU A 357 7.67 26.07 6.31
N SER A 358 8.88 26.08 6.84
CA SER A 358 9.20 25.80 8.22
C SER A 358 10.03 26.93 8.79
N LEU A 359 9.60 27.50 9.92
CA LEU A 359 10.32 28.54 10.65
C LEU A 359 10.80 27.98 11.99
N SER A 360 12.04 28.28 12.36
CA SER A 360 12.56 28.04 13.70
C SER A 360 12.19 29.20 14.61
N LEU A 361 11.65 28.91 15.78
CA LEU A 361 11.21 29.90 16.75
C LEU A 361 12.23 30.06 17.88
N ASP A 362 12.39 31.26 18.39
CA ASP A 362 13.21 31.49 19.59
C ASP A 362 12.54 30.96 20.86
N SER A 363 11.20 30.93 20.86
CA SER A 363 10.35 30.53 21.98
C SER A 363 9.29 29.51 21.56
N GLU A 364 8.79 28.74 22.52
CA GLU A 364 7.68 27.80 22.32
C GLU A 364 6.34 28.49 22.04
N ASN A 365 6.19 29.77 22.42
CA ASN A 365 5.01 30.54 22.08
C ASN A 365 5.09 31.03 20.63
N SER A 366 4.25 30.46 19.77
CA SER A 366 4.23 30.68 18.33
C SER A 366 3.22 31.74 17.86
N LEU A 367 2.36 32.27 18.75
CA LEU A 367 1.23 33.13 18.37
C LEU A 367 1.68 34.41 17.65
N GLN A 368 2.71 35.09 18.18
CA GLN A 368 3.17 36.34 17.59
C GLN A 368 3.88 36.09 16.25
N ALA A 369 4.74 35.07 16.18
CA ALA A 369 5.41 34.69 14.95
C ALA A 369 4.41 34.32 13.84
N SER A 370 3.33 33.60 14.17
CA SER A 370 2.25 33.28 13.23
C SER A 370 1.52 34.54 12.73
N LYS A 371 1.22 35.49 13.62
CA LYS A 371 0.61 36.78 13.23
C LYS A 371 1.51 37.60 12.32
N ASP A 372 2.80 37.67 12.64
CA ASP A 372 3.79 38.42 11.86
C ASP A 372 3.98 37.79 10.48
N LEU A 373 4.03 36.45 10.41
CA LEU A 373 4.10 35.71 9.15
C LEU A 373 2.88 35.99 8.28
N ASN A 374 1.67 35.88 8.84
CA ASN A 374 0.44 36.15 8.10
C ASN A 374 0.38 37.60 7.63
N SER A 375 0.80 38.57 8.46
CA SER A 375 0.85 39.98 8.07
C SER A 375 1.86 40.24 6.94
N LEU A 376 3.03 39.60 6.97
CA LEU A 376 4.05 39.73 5.93
C LEU A 376 3.55 39.19 4.59
N LEU A 377 3.03 37.96 4.58
CA LEU A 377 2.59 37.28 3.37
C LEU A 377 1.34 37.93 2.78
N SER A 378 0.35 38.28 3.60
CA SER A 378 -0.83 39.01 3.14
C SER A 378 -0.48 40.39 2.58
N GLY A 379 0.52 41.08 3.14
CA GLY A 379 1.07 42.32 2.59
C GLY A 379 1.71 42.18 1.21
N LYS A 380 2.07 40.95 0.80
CA LYS A 380 2.54 40.58 -0.54
C LYS A 380 1.44 40.01 -1.44
N GLY A 381 0.19 39.96 -0.96
CA GLY A 381 -0.91 39.32 -1.67
C GLY A 381 -0.79 37.79 -1.75
N ILE A 382 -0.04 37.18 -0.82
CA ILE A 382 0.11 35.74 -0.67
C ILE A 382 -0.87 35.26 0.40
N LEU A 383 -1.60 34.19 0.11
CA LEU A 383 -2.61 33.63 1.01
C LEU A 383 -2.00 32.51 1.84
N LEU A 384 -1.99 32.68 3.16
CA LEU A 384 -1.70 31.62 4.11
C LEU A 384 -2.98 30.79 4.33
N GLN A 385 -2.91 29.48 4.11
CA GLN A 385 -4.06 28.58 4.26
C GLN A 385 -4.06 27.92 5.62
N GLU A 386 -2.89 27.45 6.05
CA GLU A 386 -2.73 26.74 7.31
C GLU A 386 -1.41 27.15 7.99
N THR A 387 -1.44 27.20 9.32
CA THR A 387 -0.25 27.39 10.13
C THR A 387 -0.40 26.56 11.38
N VAL A 388 0.55 25.67 11.62
CA VAL A 388 0.52 24.72 12.73
C VAL A 388 1.88 24.66 13.41
N GLN A 389 1.85 24.33 14.69
CA GLN A 389 3.01 24.05 15.51
C GLN A 389 3.02 22.55 15.82
N PRO A 390 4.15 21.84 15.59
CA PRO A 390 4.31 20.48 16.08
C PRO A 390 4.29 20.45 17.62
N VAL A 391 3.54 19.51 18.18
CA VAL A 391 3.41 19.31 19.63
C VAL A 391 3.47 17.82 19.96
N SER A 392 3.77 17.52 21.23
CA SER A 392 3.62 16.17 21.78
C SER A 392 2.45 16.16 22.75
N ILE A 393 1.59 15.15 22.66
CA ILE A 393 0.40 15.00 23.55
C ILE A 393 0.48 13.74 24.40
N ASP A 394 -0.12 13.79 25.59
CA ASP A 394 -0.30 12.65 26.50
C ASP A 394 -1.63 11.95 26.18
N LEU A 395 -1.55 10.71 25.68
CA LEU A 395 -2.73 9.88 25.48
C LEU A 395 -2.35 8.39 25.60
N ASN A 396 -3.00 7.70 26.54
CA ASN A 396 -2.72 6.30 26.85
C ASN A 396 -3.74 5.33 26.20
N GLU A 397 -4.93 5.83 25.87
CA GLU A 397 -5.99 5.05 25.24
C GLU A 397 -6.83 5.91 24.30
N ILE A 398 -7.43 5.29 23.30
CA ILE A 398 -8.36 5.94 22.38
C ILE A 398 -9.60 5.08 22.17
N PHE A 399 -10.76 5.72 22.11
CA PHE A 399 -12.00 5.04 21.74
C PHE A 399 -12.24 5.16 20.23
N ALA A 400 -12.14 4.04 19.53
CA ALA A 400 -12.41 3.94 18.10
C ALA A 400 -13.90 3.60 17.89
N GLU A 401 -14.71 4.58 17.48
CA GLU A 401 -16.16 4.41 17.33
C GLU A 401 -16.53 3.34 16.30
N ASP A 402 -15.78 3.28 15.19
CA ASP A 402 -16.00 2.34 14.09
C ASP A 402 -15.68 0.90 14.46
N LEU A 403 -14.72 0.70 15.37
CA LEU A 403 -14.41 -0.59 15.97
C LEU A 403 -15.25 -0.86 17.23
N ASN A 404 -15.94 0.16 17.74
CA ASN A 404 -16.64 0.15 19.02
C ASN A 404 -15.76 -0.42 20.15
N ALA A 405 -14.51 0.03 20.22
CA ALA A 405 -13.50 -0.51 21.13
C ALA A 405 -12.55 0.57 21.65
N THR A 406 -12.14 0.44 22.91
CA THR A 406 -11.03 1.21 23.48
C THR A 406 -9.72 0.47 23.22
N LEU A 407 -8.78 1.18 22.61
CA LEU A 407 -7.47 0.65 22.23
C LEU A 407 -6.37 1.35 23.03
N LEU A 408 -5.43 0.57 23.56
CA LEU A 408 -4.26 1.09 24.25
C LEU A 408 -3.22 1.59 23.26
N ILE A 409 -2.57 2.69 23.61
CA ILE A 409 -1.48 3.27 22.85
C ILE A 409 -0.18 2.92 23.58
N ASP A 410 0.70 2.16 22.92
CA ASP A 410 1.95 1.65 23.52
C ASP A 410 3.05 2.72 23.61
N SER A 411 2.77 3.96 23.17
CA SER A 411 3.69 5.10 23.24
C SER A 411 3.28 6.09 24.33
N GLN A 412 4.25 6.55 25.13
CA GLN A 412 4.04 7.56 26.18
C GLN A 412 3.70 8.97 25.63
N SER A 413 3.88 9.21 24.34
CA SER A 413 3.52 10.47 23.69
C SER A 413 3.19 10.25 22.22
N ILE A 414 2.23 11.02 21.70
CA ILE A 414 1.85 11.04 20.28
C ILE A 414 2.32 12.35 19.68
N ALA A 415 2.92 12.29 18.48
CA ALA A 415 3.25 13.47 17.71
C ALA A 415 1.97 14.07 17.11
N ALA A 416 1.78 15.37 17.29
CA ALA A 416 0.58 16.07 16.88
C ALA A 416 0.90 17.43 16.27
N PHE A 417 -0.10 18.03 15.62
CA PHE A 417 -0.07 19.40 15.12
C PHE A 417 -1.21 20.19 15.75
N ALA A 418 -0.89 21.34 16.33
CA ALA A 418 -1.86 22.25 16.93
C ALA A 418 -1.72 23.65 16.34
N SER A 419 -2.77 24.44 16.45
CA SER A 419 -2.81 25.83 16.06
C SER A 419 -1.84 26.68 16.92
N PRO A 420 -1.33 27.80 16.41
CA PRO A 420 -0.35 28.60 17.13
C PRO A 420 -0.94 29.26 18.37
N GLY A 421 -0.21 29.22 19.49
CA GLY A 421 -0.53 29.99 20.70
C GLY A 421 -1.03 29.20 21.91
N HIS A 422 -1.11 27.87 21.82
CA HIS A 422 -1.35 27.03 23.00
C HIS A 422 -0.19 27.03 23.98
N ASN A 423 -0.45 26.52 25.20
CA ASN A 423 0.54 26.35 26.26
C ASN A 423 0.70 24.87 26.65
N VAL A 424 1.88 24.51 27.18
CA VAL A 424 2.09 23.20 27.80
C VAL A 424 1.10 23.00 28.95
N GLY A 425 0.45 21.84 28.99
CA GLY A 425 -0.57 21.45 29.94
C GLY A 425 -2.01 21.81 29.53
N GLU A 426 -2.19 22.56 28.45
CA GLU A 426 -3.49 22.87 27.87
C GLU A 426 -4.12 21.60 27.26
N GLU A 427 -5.42 21.45 27.44
CA GLU A 427 -6.21 20.34 26.90
C GLU A 427 -6.88 20.78 25.60
N VAL A 428 -6.62 20.05 24.53
CA VAL A 428 -7.05 20.37 23.16
C VAL A 428 -7.69 19.12 22.53
N GLU A 429 -8.69 19.30 21.67
CA GLU A 429 -9.32 18.20 20.94
C GLU A 429 -8.53 17.88 19.66
N PHE A 430 -8.13 16.63 19.50
CA PHE A 430 -7.39 16.14 18.34
C PHE A 430 -8.16 15.06 17.60
N LEU A 431 -8.03 15.06 16.28
CA LEU A 431 -8.30 13.91 15.41
C LEU A 431 -7.03 13.08 15.28
N ILE A 432 -7.07 11.84 15.74
CA ILE A 432 -5.93 10.94 15.78
C ILE A 432 -6.10 9.89 14.69
N GLY A 433 -5.19 9.90 13.73
CA GLY A 433 -5.04 8.84 12.74
C GLY A 433 -4.11 7.75 13.26
N PHE A 434 -4.57 6.49 13.22
CA PHE A 434 -3.78 5.34 13.66
C PHE A 434 -4.07 4.12 12.79
N SER A 435 -3.19 3.12 12.84
CA SER A 435 -3.40 1.84 12.17
C SER A 435 -3.54 0.73 13.19
N VAL A 436 -4.44 -0.22 12.97
CA VAL A 436 -4.68 -1.36 13.85
C VAL A 436 -4.29 -2.63 13.11
N LEU A 437 -3.53 -3.50 13.78
CA LEU A 437 -3.28 -4.86 13.34
C LEU A 437 -3.63 -5.80 14.51
N ARG A 438 -4.56 -6.73 14.28
CA ARG A 438 -5.02 -7.70 15.30
C ARG A 438 -5.49 -7.02 16.61
N GLY A 439 -6.22 -5.92 16.49
CA GLY A 439 -6.73 -5.17 17.63
C GLY A 439 -5.66 -4.39 18.41
N VAL A 440 -4.43 -4.29 17.88
CA VAL A 440 -3.33 -3.53 18.49
C VAL A 440 -2.97 -2.35 17.60
N ILE A 441 -2.89 -1.16 18.19
CA ILE A 441 -2.43 0.05 17.51
C ILE A 441 -0.96 -0.14 17.10
N GLN A 442 -0.68 0.11 15.83
CA GLN A 442 0.66 0.09 15.27
C GLN A 442 1.39 1.40 15.60
N PRO A 443 2.73 1.39 15.73
CA PRO A 443 3.51 2.60 15.93
C PRO A 443 3.27 3.63 14.81
N GLY A 444 3.35 4.92 15.15
CA GLY A 444 3.24 6.02 14.18
C GLY A 444 1.84 6.66 14.09
N ALA A 445 1.04 6.57 15.15
CA ALA A 445 -0.15 7.41 15.27
C ALA A 445 0.23 8.89 15.21
N GLN A 446 -0.60 9.69 14.54
CA GLN A 446 -0.44 11.14 14.42
C GLN A 446 -1.75 11.83 14.73
N ALA A 447 -1.68 13.02 15.30
CA ALA A 447 -2.85 13.79 15.67
C ALA A 447 -2.86 15.18 15.02
N LEU A 448 -4.05 15.67 14.68
CA LEU A 448 -4.28 17.03 14.19
C LEU A 448 -5.37 17.68 15.03
N GLU A 449 -5.13 18.89 15.54
CA GLU A 449 -6.15 19.64 16.27
C GLU A 449 -7.42 19.78 15.42
N GLN A 450 -8.57 19.64 16.06
CA GLN A 450 -9.85 19.98 15.45
C GLN A 450 -10.19 21.41 15.84
N ASN A 451 -10.16 22.32 14.87
CA ASN A 451 -10.70 23.66 15.05
C ASN A 451 -12.21 23.54 15.34
N SER A 452 -12.60 23.87 16.57
CA SER A 452 -14.00 23.86 17.04
C SER A 452 -14.86 24.93 16.39
#